data_AF-A0A2H0XLZ5-F1
#
_entry.id   AF-A0A2H0XLZ5-F1
#
_cell.length_a   1.000
_cell.length_b   1.000
_cell.length_c   1.000
_cell.angle_alpha   90.00
_cell.angle_beta   90.00
_cell.angle_gamma   90.00
#
_symmetry.space_group_name_H-M   'P 1'
#
loop_
_entity.id
_entity.type
_entity.pdbx_description
1 polymer ?
#
loop_
_entity_poly.entity_id
_entity_poly.type
_entity_poly.pdbx_seq_one_letter_code
_entity_poly.pdbx_strand_id
1 'polypeptide(L)'
;MDVFYIAVKQGELTEGAWNLTYSSSTGQIIEKIESVATPISVLYEIDEGVTSGADYLNEKYTELIPRQRKEELNIEPNDGIFVLSEDKAIPLLKDDSKKEIIKRTYKNSDISPYFIETEPPRYLLYIDDSFNPSDFPNITRHLEKFKEVLIARLTRYGENYTWWRLHRPHKRNIYENPKIVTSRWGKENIYALQTGDFFENSDINLYIPKKDNKESIKYTLGLLNSKLLNYWVAFKGRGEGVSRQIRLKQIPIRRINFDDEKEVEIHSFLVKKVDEIIKLKKELAEYNKFYSGIRLTRIENLEDIPEPDEYLLTKNLPDEDKRNIRTHSKVTYEPKNPDDFYLLAVGNIKPAPLFAKKLDEPLLSILLKGKNKKSLRIIAPKEIIEYLGKILSGYKGKPWDEIKEIPIAKDLHTFISKKKEVSSKVKSLLTEIQKIQTEIDKIVYNLYGITKKERRIIEKTLSE
;
A
#
# COMPACT_ATOMS: atom_id res chain seq x y z
N MET A 1 43.31 -0.93 8.21
CA MET A 1 43.38 0.02 7.07
C MET A 1 42.32 -0.45 6.10
N ASP A 2 41.16 0.19 6.08
CA ASP A 2 40.07 -0.19 5.18
C ASP A 2 40.46 0.24 3.76
N VAL A 3 40.89 -0.72 2.95
CA VAL A 3 41.22 -0.48 1.55
C VAL A 3 39.91 -0.44 0.77
N PHE A 4 39.47 0.77 0.42
CA PHE A 4 38.32 0.96 -0.45
C PHE A 4 38.67 0.46 -1.86
N TYR A 5 37.88 -0.47 -2.38
CA TYR A 5 38.05 -0.98 -3.73
C TYR A 5 37.37 -0.03 -4.71
N ILE A 6 38.15 0.55 -5.62
CA ILE A 6 37.62 1.24 -6.79
C ILE A 6 37.60 0.22 -7.93
N ALA A 7 36.39 -0.19 -8.32
CA ALA A 7 36.16 -1.11 -9.45
C ALA A 7 36.47 -0.47 -10.81
N VAL A 8 36.67 0.85 -10.85
CA VAL A 8 36.80 1.62 -12.10
C VAL A 8 38.26 1.92 -12.38
N LYS A 9 38.79 1.40 -13.48
CA LYS A 9 40.18 1.68 -13.86
C LYS A 9 40.31 3.10 -14.41
N GLN A 10 41.53 3.64 -14.36
CA GLN A 10 41.86 4.91 -14.97
C GLN A 10 41.57 4.85 -16.48
N GLY A 11 40.65 5.69 -16.98
CA GLY A 11 40.19 5.69 -18.37
C GLY A 11 38.83 5.04 -18.61
N GLU A 12 38.28 4.28 -17.65
CA GLU A 12 36.90 3.78 -17.69
C GLU A 12 35.90 4.82 -17.16
N LEU A 13 36.39 6.03 -16.84
CA LEU A 13 35.58 7.14 -16.36
C LEU A 13 34.72 7.73 -17.50
N THR A 14 33.41 7.43 -17.49
CA THR A 14 32.33 8.04 -18.29
C THR A 14 31.72 9.32 -17.66
N GLU A 15 30.84 10.00 -18.37
CA GLU A 15 30.06 11.13 -17.82
C GLU A 15 28.98 10.70 -16.80
N GLY A 16 28.80 9.39 -16.60
CA GLY A 16 27.81 8.83 -15.67
C GLY A 16 28.19 8.92 -14.19
N ALA A 17 27.23 8.62 -13.32
CA ALA A 17 27.43 8.65 -11.87
C ALA A 17 28.25 7.45 -11.35
N TRP A 18 29.20 7.72 -10.46
CA TRP A 18 30.14 6.75 -9.87
C TRP A 18 29.71 6.28 -8.49
N ASN A 19 29.91 4.98 -8.21
CA ASN A 19 29.82 4.43 -6.84
C ASN A 19 31.21 3.97 -6.41
N LEU A 20 31.84 4.76 -5.53
CA LEU A 20 33.27 4.64 -5.20
C LEU A 20 33.55 3.88 -3.88
N THR A 21 32.52 3.42 -3.17
CA THR A 21 32.68 2.89 -1.81
C THR A 21 31.93 1.58 -1.60
N TYR A 22 32.60 0.45 -1.87
CA TYR A 22 32.22 -0.86 -1.35
C TYR A 22 33.47 -1.76 -1.21
N SER A 23 33.36 -2.83 -0.42
CA SER A 23 34.47 -3.76 -0.20
C SER A 23 34.88 -4.46 -1.51
N SER A 24 36.13 -4.93 -1.59
CA SER A 24 36.59 -5.72 -2.75
C SER A 24 35.71 -6.93 -3.03
N SER A 25 35.23 -7.61 -1.98
CA SER A 25 34.29 -8.74 -2.13
C SER A 25 32.94 -8.31 -2.71
N THR A 26 32.45 -7.13 -2.35
CA THR A 26 31.20 -6.58 -2.91
C THR A 26 31.39 -6.22 -4.39
N GLY A 27 32.52 -5.61 -4.74
CA GLY A 27 32.84 -5.27 -6.13
C GLY A 27 32.88 -6.49 -7.03
N GLN A 28 33.57 -7.55 -6.60
CA GLN A 28 33.62 -8.81 -7.34
C GLN A 28 32.24 -9.43 -7.54
N ILE A 29 31.36 -9.36 -6.54
CA ILE A 29 29.97 -9.85 -6.66
C ILE A 29 29.20 -9.01 -7.67
N ILE A 30 29.29 -7.68 -7.60
CA ILE A 30 28.60 -6.77 -8.54
C ILE A 30 29.07 -7.00 -9.97
N GLU A 31 30.38 -7.06 -10.22
CA GLU A 31 30.96 -7.33 -11.54
C GLU A 31 30.50 -8.69 -12.08
N LYS A 32 30.47 -9.71 -11.22
CA LYS A 32 29.97 -11.03 -11.58
C LYS A 32 28.51 -10.99 -12.00
N ILE A 33 27.65 -10.30 -11.26
CA ILE A 33 26.22 -10.12 -11.62
C ILE A 33 26.12 -9.43 -12.99
N GLU A 34 26.88 -8.37 -13.22
CA GLU A 34 26.85 -7.59 -14.48
C GLU A 34 27.39 -8.40 -15.67
N SER A 35 28.45 -9.19 -15.48
CA SER A 35 29.12 -9.95 -16.56
C SER A 35 28.28 -11.04 -17.23
N VAL A 36 27.25 -11.55 -16.54
CA VAL A 36 26.39 -12.63 -17.05
C VAL A 36 25.01 -12.15 -17.46
N ALA A 37 24.77 -10.84 -17.43
CA ALA A 37 23.44 -10.25 -17.57
C ALA A 37 23.45 -9.08 -18.55
N THR A 38 22.25 -8.65 -18.93
CA THR A 38 22.05 -7.46 -19.75
C THR A 38 21.23 -6.42 -19.00
N PRO A 39 21.45 -5.11 -19.24
CA PRO A 39 20.61 -4.07 -18.65
C PRO A 39 19.12 -4.30 -18.91
N ILE A 40 18.27 -4.08 -17.89
CA ILE A 40 16.82 -4.24 -17.99
C ILE A 40 16.21 -3.37 -19.11
N SER A 41 16.84 -2.23 -19.41
CA SER A 41 16.44 -1.36 -20.52
C SER A 41 16.56 -1.99 -21.91
N VAL A 42 17.23 -3.13 -22.05
CA VAL A 42 17.19 -3.96 -23.27
C VAL A 42 15.80 -4.61 -23.41
N LEU A 43 15.22 -5.09 -22.32
CA LEU A 43 13.96 -5.85 -22.26
C LEU A 43 12.72 -4.98 -22.04
N TYR A 44 12.87 -3.83 -21.39
CA TYR A 44 11.78 -2.97 -20.95
C TYR A 44 12.01 -1.52 -21.37
N GLU A 45 10.93 -0.85 -21.76
CA GLU A 45 10.84 0.60 -21.73
C GLU A 45 10.50 1.03 -20.31
N ILE A 46 11.23 2.03 -19.78
CA ILE A 46 11.00 2.55 -18.43
C ILE A 46 10.49 3.98 -18.56
N ASP A 47 9.26 4.17 -18.11
CA ASP A 47 8.53 5.44 -18.16
C ASP A 47 7.96 5.80 -16.78
N GLU A 48 7.46 7.02 -16.62
CA GLU A 48 6.68 7.45 -15.45
C GLU A 48 5.17 7.31 -15.70
N GLY A 49 4.40 7.24 -14.61
CA GLY A 49 2.94 7.36 -14.67
C GLY A 49 2.46 8.77 -15.04
N VAL A 50 1.14 8.93 -15.10
CA VAL A 50 0.46 10.19 -15.45
C VAL A 50 0.89 11.33 -14.53
N THR A 51 1.27 12.46 -15.11
CA THR A 51 1.49 13.69 -14.34
C THR A 51 0.24 14.56 -14.40
N SER A 52 -0.51 14.65 -13.29
CA SER A 52 -1.63 15.59 -13.17
C SER A 52 -1.16 17.01 -12.85
N GLY A 53 -0.09 17.15 -12.05
CA GLY A 53 0.34 18.42 -11.47
C GLY A 53 -0.62 19.02 -10.43
N ALA A 54 -1.69 18.29 -10.06
CA ALA A 54 -2.71 18.70 -9.11
C ALA A 54 -3.59 17.50 -8.67
N ASP A 55 -3.02 16.45 -8.08
CA ASP A 55 -3.82 15.27 -7.66
C ASP A 55 -4.88 15.64 -6.61
N TYR A 56 -4.47 16.42 -5.61
CA TYR A 56 -5.27 16.85 -4.47
C TYR A 56 -5.06 18.35 -4.20
N LEU A 57 -6.02 18.99 -3.55
CA LEU A 57 -5.92 20.38 -3.12
C LEU A 57 -4.96 20.50 -1.92
N ASN A 58 -3.71 20.89 -2.22
CA ASN A 58 -2.71 21.18 -1.19
C ASN A 58 -3.11 22.44 -0.39
N GLU A 59 -2.82 22.46 0.93
CA GLU A 59 -3.04 23.59 1.83
C GLU A 59 -2.59 24.94 1.23
N LYS A 60 -1.39 24.99 0.64
CA LYS A 60 -0.85 26.21 0.00
C LYS A 60 -1.74 26.74 -1.12
N TYR A 61 -2.42 25.85 -1.86
CA TYR A 61 -3.26 26.23 -2.99
C TYR A 61 -4.71 26.50 -2.59
N THR A 62 -5.10 26.19 -1.35
CA THR A 62 -6.42 26.58 -0.83
C THR A 62 -6.57 28.11 -0.73
N GLU A 63 -5.47 28.85 -0.61
CA GLU A 63 -5.45 30.32 -0.56
C GLU A 63 -5.78 30.95 -1.92
N LEU A 64 -5.60 30.21 -3.02
CA LEU A 64 -5.95 30.68 -4.37
C LEU A 64 -7.46 30.69 -4.60
N ILE A 65 -8.24 29.98 -3.78
CA ILE A 65 -9.69 29.90 -3.89
C ILE A 65 -10.32 30.89 -2.90
N PRO A 66 -11.16 31.84 -3.34
CA PRO A 66 -11.82 32.80 -2.47
C PRO A 66 -12.59 32.13 -1.33
N ARG A 67 -12.53 32.71 -0.12
CA ARG A 67 -13.17 32.14 1.08
C ARG A 67 -14.66 31.85 0.88
N GLN A 68 -15.39 32.81 0.32
CA GLN A 68 -16.81 32.66 0.02
C GLN A 68 -17.09 31.42 -0.87
N ARG A 69 -16.29 31.23 -1.93
CA ARG A 69 -16.43 30.10 -2.84
C ARG A 69 -16.10 28.76 -2.18
N LYS A 70 -15.13 28.74 -1.25
CA LYS A 70 -14.83 27.54 -0.46
C LYS A 70 -16.00 27.14 0.44
N GLU A 71 -16.64 28.11 1.07
CA GLU A 71 -17.82 27.90 1.92
C GLU A 71 -19.03 27.45 1.08
N GLU A 72 -19.31 28.12 -0.05
CA GLU A 72 -20.43 27.79 -0.95
C GLU A 72 -20.32 26.40 -1.60
N LEU A 73 -19.11 25.98 -1.98
CA LEU A 73 -18.86 24.71 -2.68
C LEU A 73 -18.38 23.57 -1.76
N ASN A 74 -18.29 23.84 -0.46
CA ASN A 74 -17.74 22.96 0.57
C ASN A 74 -16.39 22.36 0.16
N ILE A 75 -15.44 23.24 -0.18
CA ILE A 75 -14.08 22.85 -0.59
C ILE A 75 -13.17 22.79 0.64
N GLU A 76 -12.55 21.65 0.85
CA GLU A 76 -11.70 21.37 2.01
C GLU A 76 -10.25 21.05 1.58
N PRO A 77 -9.25 21.30 2.45
CA PRO A 77 -7.88 20.82 2.22
C PRO A 77 -7.85 19.31 1.96
N ASN A 78 -6.99 18.88 1.04
CA ASN A 78 -6.88 17.50 0.56
C ASN A 78 -8.06 16.96 -0.26
N ASP A 79 -9.03 17.80 -0.64
CA ASP A 79 -10.04 17.41 -1.63
C ASP A 79 -9.37 16.90 -2.92
N GLY A 80 -9.88 15.78 -3.44
CA GLY A 80 -9.41 15.20 -4.69
C GLY A 80 -9.76 16.08 -5.89
N ILE A 81 -8.75 16.44 -6.68
CA ILE A 81 -8.95 17.20 -7.93
C ILE A 81 -8.97 16.21 -9.10
N PHE A 82 -7.81 15.64 -9.45
CA PHE A 82 -7.71 14.58 -10.45
C PHE A 82 -7.74 13.18 -9.83
N VAL A 83 -7.35 13.02 -8.56
CA VAL A 83 -7.40 11.73 -7.87
C VAL A 83 -8.50 11.75 -6.82
N LEU A 84 -9.43 10.82 -6.91
CA LEU A 84 -10.65 10.77 -6.10
C LEU A 84 -10.69 9.50 -5.25
N SER A 85 -11.20 9.65 -4.02
CA SER A 85 -11.71 8.52 -3.25
C SER A 85 -13.02 8.03 -3.86
N GLU A 86 -13.43 6.82 -3.49
CA GLU A 86 -14.64 6.19 -4.02
C GLU A 86 -15.91 7.01 -3.80
N ASP A 87 -16.11 7.56 -2.60
CA ASP A 87 -17.27 8.38 -2.26
C ASP A 87 -17.38 9.64 -3.14
N LYS A 88 -16.23 10.20 -3.55
CA LYS A 88 -16.17 11.37 -4.44
C LYS A 88 -16.29 10.98 -5.92
N ALA A 89 -15.86 9.77 -6.29
CA ALA A 89 -15.96 9.26 -7.65
C ALA A 89 -17.38 8.78 -8.00
N ILE A 90 -18.09 8.14 -7.07
CA ILE A 90 -19.44 7.56 -7.28
C ILE A 90 -20.43 8.56 -7.93
N PRO A 91 -20.55 9.82 -7.45
CA PRO A 91 -21.43 10.80 -8.08
C PRO A 91 -21.08 11.11 -9.54
N LEU A 92 -19.81 10.98 -9.92
CA LEU A 92 -19.29 11.30 -11.25
C LEU A 92 -19.40 10.12 -12.23
N LEU A 93 -19.46 8.87 -11.73
CA LEU A 93 -19.58 7.66 -12.57
C LEU A 93 -20.80 7.66 -13.50
N LYS A 94 -21.85 8.43 -13.16
CA LYS A 94 -23.06 8.56 -14.00
C LYS A 94 -22.76 9.17 -15.37
N ASP A 95 -21.76 10.05 -15.45
CA ASP A 95 -21.38 10.72 -16.69
C ASP A 95 -20.45 9.87 -17.56
N ASP A 96 -19.79 8.89 -16.95
CA ASP A 96 -18.75 8.11 -17.61
C ASP A 96 -19.12 6.62 -17.70
N SER A 97 -20.32 6.37 -18.23
CA SER A 97 -20.85 5.00 -18.40
C SER A 97 -19.94 4.10 -19.25
N LYS A 98 -19.18 4.68 -20.18
CA LYS A 98 -18.20 4.00 -21.03
C LYS A 98 -16.82 3.84 -20.37
N LYS A 99 -16.62 4.39 -19.17
CA LYS A 99 -15.36 4.36 -18.41
C LYS A 99 -14.19 4.95 -19.20
N GLU A 100 -14.43 6.01 -19.95
CA GLU A 100 -13.46 6.70 -20.79
C GLU A 100 -12.56 7.63 -19.98
N ILE A 101 -13.09 8.24 -18.91
CA ILE A 101 -12.42 9.30 -18.14
C ILE A 101 -12.00 8.82 -16.75
N ILE A 102 -12.90 8.14 -16.03
CA ILE A 102 -12.69 7.70 -14.65
C ILE A 102 -12.00 6.34 -14.68
N LYS A 103 -10.71 6.35 -14.37
CA LYS A 103 -9.84 5.15 -14.39
C LYS A 103 -9.44 4.77 -12.98
N ARG A 104 -9.21 3.49 -12.70
CA ARG A 104 -8.68 3.09 -11.39
C ARG A 104 -7.22 3.50 -11.25
N THR A 105 -6.82 3.82 -10.03
CA THR A 105 -5.43 4.14 -9.68
C THR A 105 -5.11 3.65 -8.26
N TYR A 106 -3.84 3.75 -7.86
CA TYR A 106 -3.33 3.46 -6.53
C TYR A 106 -2.08 4.30 -6.28
N LYS A 107 -1.68 4.44 -5.02
CA LYS A 107 -0.49 5.21 -4.65
C LYS A 107 0.76 4.35 -4.71
N ASN A 108 1.94 4.97 -4.82
CA ASN A 108 3.21 4.24 -4.65
C ASN A 108 3.25 3.46 -3.32
N SER A 109 2.58 4.00 -2.29
CA SER A 109 2.51 3.40 -0.96
C SER A 109 1.76 2.08 -0.97
N ASP A 110 1.00 1.76 -2.00
CA ASP A 110 0.16 0.57 -2.09
C ASP A 110 0.87 -0.61 -2.77
N ILE A 111 2.08 -0.36 -3.29
CA ILE A 111 2.92 -1.38 -3.93
C ILE A 111 3.64 -2.20 -2.85
N SER A 112 3.38 -3.50 -2.83
CA SER A 112 4.09 -4.49 -2.01
C SER A 112 4.88 -5.44 -2.92
N PRO A 113 5.84 -6.23 -2.40
CA PRO A 113 6.56 -7.19 -3.23
C PRO A 113 5.57 -8.10 -3.97
N TYR A 114 5.71 -8.17 -5.29
CA TYR A 114 4.89 -8.91 -6.24
C TYR A 114 3.43 -8.47 -6.40
N PHE A 115 2.86 -7.71 -5.46
CA PHE A 115 1.41 -7.47 -5.35
C PHE A 115 1.07 -6.01 -5.04
N ILE A 116 -0.05 -5.52 -5.56
CA ILE A 116 -0.53 -4.15 -5.35
C ILE A 116 -1.83 -4.20 -4.56
N GLU A 117 -1.85 -3.57 -3.39
CA GLU A 117 -3.04 -3.44 -2.55
C GLU A 117 -3.92 -2.31 -3.05
N THR A 118 -4.96 -2.62 -3.84
CA THR A 118 -5.80 -1.60 -4.48
C THR A 118 -7.01 -1.15 -3.65
N GLU A 119 -7.10 -1.59 -2.39
CA GLU A 119 -8.17 -1.29 -1.45
C GLU A 119 -7.71 -0.29 -0.37
N PRO A 120 -8.51 0.75 -0.03
CA PRO A 120 -9.77 1.12 -0.68
C PRO A 120 -9.54 1.67 -2.10
N PRO A 121 -10.54 1.58 -3.00
CA PRO A 121 -10.37 1.96 -4.39
C PRO A 121 -10.15 3.46 -4.55
N ARG A 122 -9.30 3.81 -5.50
CA ARG A 122 -9.03 5.19 -5.91
C ARG A 122 -9.21 5.32 -7.40
N TYR A 123 -9.60 6.53 -7.81
CA TYR A 123 -9.93 6.84 -9.18
C TYR A 123 -9.11 8.04 -9.67
N LEU A 124 -8.65 8.00 -10.91
CA LEU A 124 -8.01 9.10 -11.62
C LEU A 124 -8.99 9.60 -12.69
N LEU A 125 -9.18 10.92 -12.76
CA LEU A 125 -9.80 11.59 -13.90
C LEU A 125 -8.76 11.73 -15.01
N TYR A 126 -8.75 10.78 -15.93
CA TYR A 126 -7.83 10.75 -17.06
C TYR A 126 -8.35 11.62 -18.21
N ILE A 127 -7.92 12.89 -18.19
CA ILE A 127 -8.42 13.95 -19.09
C ILE A 127 -7.28 14.46 -19.97
N ASP A 128 -7.41 14.22 -21.27
CA ASP A 128 -6.50 14.65 -22.33
C ASP A 128 -7.20 15.62 -23.30
N ASP A 129 -6.55 15.97 -24.41
CA ASP A 129 -7.08 16.92 -25.40
C ASP A 129 -8.38 16.46 -26.10
N SER A 130 -8.76 15.18 -25.98
CA SER A 130 -10.01 14.65 -26.53
C SER A 130 -11.23 14.90 -25.64
N PHE A 131 -11.04 15.37 -24.41
CA PHE A 131 -12.14 15.61 -23.49
C PHE A 131 -13.01 16.80 -23.93
N ASN A 132 -14.32 16.56 -24.00
CA ASN A 132 -15.32 17.59 -24.26
C ASN A 132 -16.16 17.83 -23.00
N PRO A 133 -16.04 19.00 -22.35
CA PRO A 133 -16.76 19.31 -21.11
C PRO A 133 -18.29 19.14 -21.17
N SER A 134 -18.89 19.30 -22.36
CA SER A 134 -20.34 19.20 -22.57
C SER A 134 -20.86 17.78 -22.41
N ASP A 135 -20.00 16.79 -22.70
CA ASP A 135 -20.36 15.37 -22.63
C ASP A 135 -20.28 14.83 -21.18
N PHE A 136 -19.59 15.55 -20.30
CA PHE A 136 -19.32 15.13 -18.91
C PHE A 136 -19.64 16.25 -17.88
N PRO A 137 -20.91 16.69 -17.76
CA PRO A 137 -21.28 17.89 -16.99
C PRO A 137 -20.97 17.85 -15.49
N ASN A 138 -21.09 16.71 -14.82
CA ASN A 138 -20.73 16.51 -13.42
C ASN A 138 -19.22 16.48 -13.22
N ILE A 139 -18.45 15.87 -14.12
CA ILE A 139 -16.98 15.91 -14.09
C ILE A 139 -16.48 17.34 -14.30
N THR A 140 -17.05 18.04 -15.28
CA THR A 140 -16.75 19.46 -15.54
C THR A 140 -17.03 20.32 -14.31
N ARG A 141 -18.22 20.18 -13.71
CA ARG A 141 -18.58 20.92 -12.49
C ARG A 141 -17.66 20.62 -11.31
N HIS A 142 -17.18 19.38 -11.19
CA HIS A 142 -16.18 19.00 -10.20
C HIS A 142 -14.87 19.75 -10.40
N LEU A 143 -14.32 19.75 -11.62
CA LEU A 143 -13.07 20.45 -11.94
C LEU A 143 -13.19 21.97 -11.79
N GLU A 144 -14.35 22.54 -12.13
CA GLU A 144 -14.62 23.97 -11.98
C GLU A 144 -14.48 24.45 -10.53
N LYS A 145 -14.70 23.60 -9.53
CA LYS A 145 -14.43 23.95 -8.11
C LYS A 145 -12.99 24.39 -7.89
N PHE A 146 -12.06 23.87 -8.68
CA PHE A 146 -10.61 24.05 -8.53
C PHE A 146 -9.99 24.86 -9.67
N LYS A 147 -10.81 25.58 -10.45
CA LYS A 147 -10.37 26.28 -11.66
C LYS A 147 -9.20 27.25 -11.41
N GLU A 148 -9.22 28.00 -10.31
CA GLU A 148 -8.15 28.92 -9.91
C GLU A 148 -6.82 28.20 -9.71
N VAL A 149 -6.85 27.03 -9.06
CA VAL A 149 -5.67 26.19 -8.82
C VAL A 149 -5.13 25.63 -10.14
N LEU A 150 -6.03 25.18 -11.01
CA LEU A 150 -5.68 24.59 -12.30
C LEU A 150 -5.13 25.62 -13.30
N ILE A 151 -5.63 26.87 -13.28
CA ILE A 151 -5.06 27.99 -14.04
C ILE A 151 -3.68 28.36 -13.47
N ALA A 152 -3.55 28.48 -12.15
CA ALA A 152 -2.26 28.80 -11.52
C ALA A 152 -1.19 27.73 -11.81
N ARG A 153 -1.60 26.45 -11.95
CA ARG A 153 -0.72 25.36 -12.41
C ARG A 153 -0.19 25.64 -13.83
N LEU A 154 -1.02 26.10 -14.76
CA LEU A 154 -0.56 26.45 -16.12
C LEU A 154 0.51 27.54 -16.07
N THR A 155 0.26 28.62 -15.32
CA THR A 155 1.20 29.72 -15.15
C THR A 155 2.53 29.25 -14.56
N ARG A 156 2.49 28.37 -13.56
CA ARG A 156 3.69 27.82 -12.91
C ARG A 156 4.59 27.05 -13.88
N TYR A 157 3.99 26.28 -14.79
CA TYR A 157 4.71 25.44 -15.74
C TYR A 157 4.92 26.09 -17.11
N GLY A 158 4.38 27.29 -17.34
CA GLY A 158 4.48 27.98 -18.63
C GLY A 158 3.68 27.29 -19.75
N GLU A 159 2.54 26.68 -19.41
CA GLU A 159 1.73 25.88 -20.34
C GLU A 159 0.54 26.68 -20.90
N ASN A 160 0.05 26.30 -22.09
CA ASN A 160 -1.03 27.01 -22.79
C ASN A 160 -2.23 26.13 -23.21
N TYR A 161 -2.27 24.86 -22.77
CA TYR A 161 -3.44 24.00 -22.98
C TYR A 161 -4.58 24.35 -22.02
N THR A 162 -5.77 23.79 -22.25
CA THR A 162 -6.96 24.12 -21.47
C THR A 162 -6.83 23.70 -20.00
N TRP A 163 -7.27 24.56 -19.08
CA TRP A 163 -7.04 24.42 -17.63
C TRP A 163 -7.48 23.08 -17.03
N TRP A 164 -8.52 22.44 -17.57
CA TRP A 164 -9.04 21.16 -17.06
C TRP A 164 -8.21 19.94 -17.49
N ARG A 165 -7.26 20.08 -18.42
CA ARG A 165 -6.45 18.98 -18.95
C ARG A 165 -5.43 18.49 -17.92
N LEU A 166 -5.06 17.22 -17.96
CA LEU A 166 -3.87 16.72 -17.26
C LEU A 166 -2.60 17.44 -17.75
N HIS A 167 -1.60 17.56 -16.86
CA HIS A 167 -0.35 18.23 -17.22
C HIS A 167 0.43 17.45 -18.29
N ARG A 168 0.60 16.13 -18.08
CA ARG A 168 1.17 15.18 -19.05
C ARG A 168 0.36 13.87 -19.05
N PRO A 169 -0.69 13.76 -19.88
CA PRO A 169 -1.28 12.47 -20.19
C PRO A 169 -0.30 11.65 -21.05
N HIS A 170 -0.20 10.33 -20.81
CA HIS A 170 0.61 9.41 -21.63
C HIS A 170 -0.25 8.66 -22.66
N LYS A 171 0.29 7.68 -23.38
CA LYS A 171 -0.53 6.83 -24.26
C LYS A 171 -1.35 5.83 -23.43
N ARG A 172 -2.67 5.76 -23.66
CA ARG A 172 -3.59 4.87 -22.92
C ARG A 172 -3.17 3.40 -22.95
N ASN A 173 -2.61 2.94 -24.07
CA ASN A 173 -2.15 1.57 -24.24
C ASN A 173 -1.08 1.15 -23.21
N ILE A 174 -0.32 2.08 -22.62
CA ILE A 174 0.64 1.76 -21.55
C ILE A 174 -0.10 1.21 -20.31
N TYR A 175 -1.26 1.78 -20.01
CA TYR A 175 -2.04 1.46 -18.80
C TYR A 175 -2.88 0.19 -18.95
N GLU A 176 -3.26 -0.14 -20.17
CA GLU A 176 -4.12 -1.28 -20.53
C GLU A 176 -3.34 -2.61 -20.65
N ASN A 177 -2.00 -2.56 -20.65
CA ASN A 177 -1.15 -3.75 -20.80
C ASN A 177 -0.42 -4.12 -19.50
N PRO A 178 -0.03 -5.41 -19.35
CA PRO A 178 0.79 -5.85 -18.21
C PRO A 178 2.13 -5.13 -18.14
N LYS A 179 2.51 -4.71 -16.93
CA LYS A 179 3.74 -3.98 -16.63
C LYS A 179 4.23 -4.27 -15.22
N ILE A 180 5.53 -4.08 -14.99
CA ILE A 180 6.07 -4.09 -13.63
C ILE A 180 6.07 -2.66 -13.11
N VAL A 181 5.65 -2.48 -11.87
CA VAL A 181 5.60 -1.15 -11.23
C VAL A 181 6.49 -1.10 -10.00
N THR A 182 7.08 0.06 -9.76
CA THR A 182 7.82 0.34 -8.53
C THR A 182 7.74 1.82 -8.17
N SER A 183 8.00 2.17 -6.92
CA SER A 183 8.08 3.57 -6.52
C SER A 183 9.15 4.31 -7.32
N ARG A 184 8.78 5.46 -7.89
CA ARG A 184 9.72 6.35 -8.59
C ARG A 184 10.74 6.97 -7.64
N TRP A 185 10.36 7.09 -6.37
CA TRP A 185 11.13 7.75 -5.31
C TRP A 185 11.48 6.78 -4.18
N GLY A 186 12.49 7.12 -3.39
CA GLY A 186 12.92 6.32 -2.23
C GLY A 186 14.22 5.55 -2.46
N LYS A 187 14.74 4.95 -1.38
CA LYS A 187 16.03 4.24 -1.35
C LYS A 187 15.92 2.76 -1.72
N GLU A 188 14.75 2.19 -1.53
CA GLU A 188 14.44 0.79 -1.85
C GLU A 188 13.57 0.72 -3.10
N ASN A 189 13.58 -0.43 -3.76
CA ASN A 189 12.68 -0.73 -4.86
C ASN A 189 11.90 -2.00 -4.56
N ILE A 190 10.59 -1.82 -4.44
CA ILE A 190 9.64 -2.91 -4.34
C ILE A 190 8.96 -3.03 -5.68
N TYR A 191 8.95 -4.22 -6.28
CA TYR A 191 8.39 -4.43 -7.61
C TYR A 191 7.13 -5.27 -7.53
N ALA A 192 6.08 -4.85 -8.23
CA ALA A 192 4.84 -5.59 -8.34
C ALA A 192 4.38 -5.75 -9.79
N LEU A 193 3.54 -6.76 -10.04
CA LEU A 193 2.88 -6.93 -11.32
C LEU A 193 1.60 -6.09 -11.36
N GLN A 194 1.46 -5.26 -12.39
CA GLN A 194 0.18 -4.72 -12.80
C GLN A 194 -0.26 -5.43 -14.09
N THR A 195 -1.49 -5.92 -14.14
CA THR A 195 -2.00 -6.69 -15.29
C THR A 195 -2.76 -5.83 -16.30
N GLY A 196 -3.02 -4.55 -16.01
CA GLY A 196 -3.72 -3.61 -16.89
C GLY A 196 -4.87 -2.90 -16.16
N ASP A 197 -5.53 -1.95 -16.83
CA ASP A 197 -6.69 -1.18 -16.33
C ASP A 197 -6.45 -0.34 -15.08
N PHE A 198 -5.19 0.03 -14.83
CA PHE A 198 -4.82 1.00 -13.81
C PHE A 198 -3.93 2.08 -14.42
N PHE A 199 -4.24 3.32 -14.05
CA PHE A 199 -3.56 4.52 -14.51
C PHE A 199 -2.72 5.05 -13.34
N GLU A 200 -1.47 4.64 -13.31
CA GLU A 200 -0.54 5.02 -12.25
C GLU A 200 -0.13 6.48 -12.38
N ASN A 201 0.12 7.13 -11.24
CA ASN A 201 0.59 8.50 -11.18
C ASN A 201 2.12 8.57 -11.38
N SER A 202 2.61 9.79 -11.63
CA SER A 202 4.02 10.07 -11.89
C SER A 202 4.97 9.75 -10.73
N ASP A 203 4.47 9.38 -9.55
CA ASP A 203 5.26 8.87 -8.43
C ASP A 203 5.57 7.37 -8.54
N ILE A 204 5.13 6.71 -9.61
CA ILE A 204 5.35 5.30 -9.93
C ILE A 204 6.10 5.19 -11.26
N ASN A 205 7.15 4.35 -11.27
CA ASN A 205 7.84 3.94 -12.50
C ASN A 205 7.15 2.72 -13.11
N LEU A 206 7.03 2.74 -14.44
CA LEU A 206 6.44 1.70 -15.26
C LEU A 206 7.54 1.01 -16.06
N TYR A 207 7.65 -0.31 -15.93
CA TYR A 207 8.51 -1.15 -16.73
C TYR A 207 7.62 -1.88 -17.74
N ILE A 208 7.60 -1.36 -18.95
CA ILE A 208 6.74 -1.81 -20.05
C ILE A 208 7.53 -2.80 -20.90
N PRO A 209 7.09 -4.07 -21.03
CA PRO A 209 7.79 -5.06 -21.85
C PRO A 209 7.90 -4.59 -23.30
N LYS A 210 9.08 -4.72 -23.91
CA LYS A 210 9.23 -4.52 -25.35
C LYS A 210 8.64 -5.69 -26.13
N LYS A 211 8.23 -5.44 -27.38
CA LYS A 211 7.52 -6.42 -28.22
C LYS A 211 8.32 -7.70 -28.51
N ASP A 212 9.65 -7.61 -28.52
CA ASP A 212 10.60 -8.70 -28.81
C ASP A 212 11.08 -9.42 -27.54
N ASN A 213 10.60 -9.03 -26.36
CA ASN A 213 10.93 -9.68 -25.10
C ASN A 213 10.32 -11.08 -25.06
N LYS A 214 11.16 -12.12 -25.11
CA LYS A 214 10.75 -13.52 -25.00
C LYS A 214 10.53 -13.94 -23.54
N GLU A 215 11.22 -13.29 -22.61
CA GLU A 215 11.10 -13.58 -21.19
C GLU A 215 9.75 -13.14 -20.64
N SER A 216 9.04 -14.06 -19.97
CA SER A 216 7.85 -13.74 -19.18
C SER A 216 8.08 -12.57 -18.22
N ILE A 217 7.13 -11.64 -18.16
CA ILE A 217 7.15 -10.53 -17.19
C ILE A 217 7.27 -11.00 -15.74
N LYS A 218 6.70 -12.17 -15.42
CA LYS A 218 6.79 -12.77 -14.08
C LYS A 218 8.20 -13.30 -13.80
N TYR A 219 8.93 -13.74 -14.82
CA TYR A 219 10.33 -14.15 -14.65
C TYR A 219 11.16 -12.94 -14.22
N THR A 220 11.08 -11.83 -14.95
CA THR A 220 11.79 -10.60 -14.58
C THR A 220 11.34 -10.09 -13.21
N LEU A 221 10.04 -10.17 -12.88
CA LEU A 221 9.53 -9.79 -11.56
C LEU A 221 10.15 -10.59 -10.41
N GLY A 222 10.35 -11.90 -10.59
CA GLY A 222 11.02 -12.75 -9.60
C GLY A 222 12.51 -12.44 -9.45
N LEU A 223 13.19 -12.08 -10.55
CA LEU A 223 14.56 -11.58 -10.46
C LEU A 223 14.63 -10.26 -9.69
N LEU A 224 13.75 -9.30 -10.03
CA LEU A 224 13.75 -7.96 -9.43
C LEU A 224 13.46 -7.95 -7.93
N ASN A 225 12.64 -8.89 -7.44
CA ASN A 225 12.35 -9.05 -6.01
C ASN A 225 13.29 -10.03 -5.30
N SER A 226 14.32 -10.57 -5.98
CA SER A 226 15.30 -11.45 -5.35
C SER A 226 16.29 -10.68 -4.48
N LYS A 227 16.83 -11.33 -3.45
CA LYS A 227 17.93 -10.78 -2.64
C LYS A 227 19.13 -10.35 -3.51
N LEU A 228 19.45 -11.11 -4.55
CA LEU A 228 20.60 -10.81 -5.42
C LEU A 228 20.47 -9.46 -6.13
N LEU A 229 19.31 -9.18 -6.75
CA LEU A 229 19.14 -7.91 -7.45
C LEU A 229 18.85 -6.75 -6.49
N ASN A 230 18.22 -6.99 -5.35
CA ASN A 230 18.11 -5.98 -4.29
C ASN A 230 19.49 -5.59 -3.74
N TYR A 231 20.41 -6.54 -3.61
CA TYR A 231 21.82 -6.25 -3.27
C TYR A 231 22.48 -5.39 -4.34
N TRP A 232 22.34 -5.72 -5.63
CA TRP A 232 22.88 -4.87 -6.69
C TRP A 232 22.28 -3.45 -6.64
N VAL A 233 20.97 -3.32 -6.47
CA VAL A 233 20.27 -2.02 -6.38
C VAL A 233 20.75 -1.21 -5.18
N ALA A 234 21.03 -1.86 -4.04
CA ALA A 234 21.54 -1.19 -2.84
C ALA A 234 22.89 -0.49 -3.07
N PHE A 235 23.69 -0.93 -4.03
CA PHE A 235 24.96 -0.28 -4.38
C PHE A 235 24.86 0.57 -5.65
N LYS A 236 24.21 0.07 -6.70
CA LYS A 236 24.26 0.65 -8.05
C LYS A 236 22.96 1.31 -8.49
N GLY A 237 21.85 1.07 -7.79
CA GLY A 237 20.55 1.70 -8.05
C GLY A 237 20.30 2.98 -7.25
N ARG A 238 21.10 3.29 -6.23
CA ARG A 238 20.90 4.43 -5.32
C ARG A 238 21.16 5.79 -5.97
N GLY A 239 20.34 6.77 -5.63
CA GLY A 239 20.66 8.20 -5.63
C GLY A 239 19.43 9.08 -5.91
N GLU A 240 19.63 10.34 -6.29
CA GLU A 240 18.58 11.36 -6.20
C GLU A 240 18.08 11.83 -7.58
N GLY A 241 16.77 12.14 -7.64
CA GLY A 241 16.14 12.70 -8.85
C GLY A 241 16.35 11.84 -10.10
N VAL A 242 16.71 12.50 -11.20
CA VAL A 242 16.91 11.88 -12.53
C VAL A 242 18.02 10.82 -12.51
N SER A 243 19.06 11.03 -11.70
CA SER A 243 20.20 10.11 -11.64
C SER A 243 19.80 8.71 -11.16
N ARG A 244 18.80 8.61 -10.26
CA ARG A 244 18.20 7.33 -9.85
C ARG A 244 17.58 6.61 -11.06
N GLN A 245 16.81 7.33 -11.87
CA GLN A 245 16.10 6.74 -13.00
C GLN A 245 17.06 6.20 -14.07
N ILE A 246 18.16 6.89 -14.31
CA ILE A 246 19.22 6.42 -15.21
C ILE A 246 19.83 5.11 -14.68
N ARG A 247 20.08 5.02 -13.37
CA ARG A 247 20.65 3.81 -12.75
C ARG A 247 19.70 2.62 -12.74
N LEU A 248 18.40 2.83 -12.54
CA LEU A 248 17.41 1.74 -12.60
C LEU A 248 17.28 1.12 -14.01
N LYS A 249 17.61 1.88 -15.07
CA LYS A 249 17.71 1.34 -16.44
C LYS A 249 18.86 0.34 -16.62
N GLN A 250 19.80 0.28 -15.68
CA GLN A 250 20.99 -0.57 -15.72
C GLN A 250 20.88 -1.85 -14.89
N ILE A 251 19.72 -2.14 -14.28
CA ILE A 251 19.55 -3.36 -13.48
C ILE A 251 19.89 -4.60 -14.33
N PRO A 252 20.83 -5.46 -13.90
CA PRO A 252 21.32 -6.58 -14.68
C PRO A 252 20.35 -7.76 -14.66
N ILE A 253 19.69 -8.02 -15.80
CA ILE A 253 18.76 -9.14 -15.99
C ILE A 253 19.44 -10.26 -16.78
N ARG A 254 19.52 -11.46 -16.19
CA ARG A 254 19.99 -12.67 -16.88
C ARG A 254 18.94 -13.09 -17.92
N ARG A 255 19.33 -12.99 -19.20
CA ARG A 255 18.56 -13.48 -20.36
C ARG A 255 18.44 -14.99 -20.32
N ILE A 256 17.40 -15.55 -20.94
CA ILE A 256 17.24 -17.00 -21.07
C ILE A 256 17.61 -17.42 -22.49
N ASN A 257 18.48 -18.43 -22.62
CA ASN A 257 18.66 -19.14 -23.86
C ASN A 257 17.49 -20.12 -24.05
N PHE A 258 16.50 -19.72 -24.86
CA PHE A 258 15.32 -20.55 -25.13
C PHE A 258 15.60 -21.79 -25.97
N ASP A 259 16.81 -21.94 -26.51
CA ASP A 259 17.27 -23.17 -27.18
C ASP A 259 17.89 -24.18 -26.19
N ASP A 260 18.12 -23.79 -24.92
CA ASP A 260 18.56 -24.68 -23.84
C ASP A 260 17.36 -25.09 -22.98
N GLU A 261 16.97 -26.37 -23.06
CA GLU A 261 15.85 -26.94 -22.30
C GLU A 261 15.97 -26.70 -20.79
N LYS A 262 17.20 -26.69 -20.23
CA LYS A 262 17.41 -26.46 -18.80
C LYS A 262 17.14 -25.00 -18.41
N GLU A 263 17.54 -24.04 -19.25
CA GLU A 263 17.24 -22.64 -18.97
C GLU A 263 15.73 -22.35 -19.13
N VAL A 264 15.07 -23.01 -20.09
CA VAL A 264 13.60 -22.95 -20.25
C VAL A 264 12.86 -23.54 -19.04
N GLU A 265 13.35 -24.65 -18.49
CA GLU A 265 12.79 -25.24 -17.27
C GLU A 265 12.96 -24.32 -16.07
N ILE A 266 14.14 -23.72 -15.89
CA ILE A 266 14.41 -22.73 -14.84
C ILE A 266 13.47 -21.53 -14.96
N HIS A 267 13.32 -21.00 -16.18
CA HIS A 267 12.39 -19.90 -16.47
C HIS A 267 10.97 -20.25 -16.05
N SER A 268 10.46 -21.38 -16.54
CA SER A 268 9.10 -21.85 -16.28
C SER A 268 8.84 -22.10 -14.79
N PHE A 269 9.83 -22.69 -14.10
CA PHE A 269 9.75 -22.94 -12.66
C PHE A 269 9.71 -21.65 -11.86
N LEU A 270 10.55 -20.66 -12.19
CA LEU A 270 10.55 -19.36 -11.54
C LEU A 270 9.23 -18.61 -11.78
N VAL A 271 8.69 -18.65 -13.00
CA VAL A 271 7.36 -18.08 -13.32
C VAL A 271 6.27 -18.70 -12.43
N LYS A 272 6.25 -20.04 -12.30
CA LYS A 272 5.29 -20.74 -11.44
C LYS A 272 5.40 -20.31 -9.97
N LYS A 273 6.63 -20.17 -9.46
CA LYS A 273 6.87 -19.71 -8.08
C LYS A 273 6.38 -18.28 -7.84
N VAL A 274 6.58 -17.41 -8.82
CA VAL A 274 6.05 -16.03 -8.77
C VAL A 274 4.52 -16.03 -8.77
N ASP A 275 3.88 -16.90 -9.55
CA ASP A 275 2.42 -17.08 -9.52
C ASP A 275 1.90 -17.56 -8.16
N GLU A 276 2.59 -18.53 -7.55
CA GLU A 276 2.28 -19.02 -6.19
C GLU A 276 2.37 -17.88 -5.16
N ILE A 277 3.45 -17.07 -5.19
CA ILE A 277 3.63 -15.94 -4.27
C ILE A 277 2.57 -14.86 -4.47
N ILE A 278 2.22 -14.49 -5.72
CA ILE A 278 1.21 -13.47 -5.99
C ILE A 278 -0.14 -13.91 -5.41
N LYS A 279 -0.51 -15.18 -5.60
CA LYS A 279 -1.74 -15.74 -5.05
C LYS A 279 -1.76 -15.68 -3.51
N LEU A 280 -0.68 -16.10 -2.86
CA LEU A 280 -0.58 -16.09 -1.39
C LEU A 280 -0.56 -14.66 -0.83
N LYS A 281 0.11 -13.72 -1.50
CA LYS A 281 0.11 -12.29 -1.11
C LYS A 281 -1.29 -11.69 -1.22
N LYS A 282 -2.05 -12.06 -2.25
CA LYS A 282 -3.46 -11.65 -2.38
C LYS A 282 -4.31 -12.19 -1.24
N GLU A 283 -4.21 -13.48 -0.93
CA GLU A 283 -4.92 -14.10 0.21
C GLU A 283 -4.52 -13.45 1.55
N LEU A 284 -3.22 -13.20 1.75
CA LEU A 284 -2.71 -12.53 2.94
C LEU A 284 -3.28 -11.10 3.10
N ALA A 285 -3.42 -10.36 2.01
CA ALA A 285 -3.99 -9.00 2.04
C ALA A 285 -5.45 -8.98 2.54
N GLU A 286 -6.22 -10.06 2.36
CA GLU A 286 -7.59 -10.16 2.89
C GLU A 286 -7.65 -10.12 4.43
N TYR A 287 -6.54 -10.44 5.10
CA TYR A 287 -6.41 -10.37 6.54
C TYR A 287 -6.04 -8.97 7.05
N ASN A 288 -5.61 -8.04 6.19
CA ASN A 288 -5.29 -6.66 6.60
C ASN A 288 -6.48 -5.99 7.32
N LYS A 289 -7.73 -6.39 7.04
CA LYS A 289 -8.93 -5.90 7.73
C LYS A 289 -8.97 -6.16 9.24
N PHE A 290 -8.11 -7.05 9.76
CA PHE A 290 -7.98 -7.37 11.18
C PHE A 290 -6.79 -6.68 11.85
N TYR A 291 -6.02 -5.88 11.12
CA TYR A 291 -4.80 -5.22 11.61
C TYR A 291 -4.85 -3.73 11.38
N SER A 292 -4.39 -2.95 12.36
CA SER A 292 -4.38 -1.50 12.30
C SER A 292 -3.01 -0.98 11.90
N GLY A 293 -2.96 -0.12 10.87
CA GLY A 293 -1.75 0.62 10.50
C GLY A 293 -0.61 -0.20 9.88
N ILE A 294 -0.81 -1.48 9.58
CA ILE A 294 0.21 -2.36 8.99
C ILE A 294 -0.33 -3.09 7.76
N ARG A 295 0.57 -3.37 6.81
CA ARG A 295 0.32 -4.25 5.67
C ARG A 295 1.03 -5.56 5.87
N LEU A 296 0.27 -6.63 6.02
CA LEU A 296 0.84 -7.97 6.22
C LEU A 296 1.71 -8.39 5.03
N THR A 297 1.39 -7.91 3.82
CA THR A 297 2.15 -8.22 2.60
C THR A 297 3.58 -7.64 2.60
N ARG A 298 3.91 -6.72 3.52
CA ARG A 298 5.23 -6.12 3.69
C ARG A 298 6.03 -6.67 4.87
N ILE A 299 5.47 -7.59 5.64
CA ILE A 299 6.19 -8.22 6.75
C ILE A 299 7.23 -9.19 6.18
N GLU A 300 8.48 -8.97 6.55
CA GLU A 300 9.61 -9.80 6.13
C GLU A 300 9.92 -10.90 7.14
N ASN A 301 9.89 -10.61 8.45
CA ASN A 301 10.18 -11.59 9.50
C ASN A 301 8.91 -12.05 10.22
N LEU A 302 8.87 -13.35 10.57
CA LEU A 302 7.71 -13.92 11.30
C LEU A 302 7.57 -13.39 12.72
N GLU A 303 8.66 -12.87 13.28
CA GLU A 303 8.71 -12.27 14.63
C GLU A 303 8.04 -10.89 14.65
N ASP A 304 7.97 -10.22 13.50
CA ASP A 304 7.38 -8.89 13.35
C ASP A 304 5.85 -8.94 13.14
N ILE A 305 5.23 -10.14 13.17
CA ILE A 305 3.79 -10.28 13.03
C ILE A 305 3.11 -9.72 14.28
N PRO A 306 2.34 -8.61 14.19
CA PRO A 306 1.66 -8.09 15.34
C PRO A 306 0.47 -8.98 15.72
N GLU A 307 -0.05 -8.75 16.92
CA GLU A 307 -1.34 -9.32 17.31
C GLU A 307 -2.49 -8.64 16.53
N PRO A 308 -3.56 -9.36 16.16
CA PRO A 308 -4.74 -8.76 15.55
C PRO A 308 -5.35 -7.68 16.45
N ASP A 309 -5.83 -6.60 15.82
CA ASP A 309 -6.52 -5.52 16.53
C ASP A 309 -7.88 -6.01 17.05
N GLU A 310 -8.10 -5.85 18.36
CA GLU A 310 -9.29 -6.41 19.02
C GLU A 310 -10.60 -5.80 18.48
N TYR A 311 -10.60 -4.50 18.15
CA TYR A 311 -11.78 -3.82 17.60
C TYR A 311 -12.07 -4.25 16.17
N LEU A 312 -11.05 -4.30 15.32
CA LEU A 312 -11.20 -4.77 13.95
C LEU A 312 -11.63 -6.24 13.90
N LEU A 313 -11.15 -7.05 14.84
CA LEU A 313 -11.56 -8.44 14.96
C LEU A 313 -13.05 -8.58 15.28
N THR A 314 -13.57 -7.88 16.30
CA THR A 314 -15.00 -7.93 16.62
C THR A 314 -15.86 -7.28 15.54
N LYS A 315 -15.40 -6.19 14.92
CA LYS A 315 -16.09 -5.53 13.81
C LYS A 315 -16.31 -6.47 12.62
N ASN A 316 -15.33 -7.31 12.32
CA ASN A 316 -15.35 -8.26 11.20
C ASN A 316 -15.86 -9.67 11.59
N LEU A 317 -16.44 -9.85 12.79
CA LEU A 317 -17.13 -11.10 13.13
C LEU A 317 -18.41 -11.28 12.27
N PRO A 318 -18.81 -12.53 12.01
CA PRO A 318 -20.15 -12.85 11.50
C PRO A 318 -21.24 -12.22 12.37
N ASP A 319 -22.37 -11.83 11.77
CA ASP A 319 -23.43 -11.11 12.51
C ASP A 319 -24.07 -11.97 13.62
N GLU A 320 -24.13 -13.29 13.43
CA GLU A 320 -24.56 -14.25 14.47
C GLU A 320 -23.66 -14.26 15.72
N ASP A 321 -22.38 -13.90 15.55
CA ASP A 321 -21.35 -13.84 16.58
C ASP A 321 -21.12 -12.43 17.13
N LYS A 322 -21.76 -11.43 16.53
CA LYS A 322 -21.64 -10.03 16.87
C LYS A 322 -22.81 -9.59 17.72
N ARG A 323 -22.51 -8.89 18.81
CA ARG A 323 -23.46 -8.16 19.65
C ARG A 323 -22.99 -6.72 19.76
N ASN A 324 -23.76 -5.91 20.45
CA ASN A 324 -23.40 -4.56 20.83
C ASN A 324 -23.82 -4.32 22.29
N ILE A 325 -23.58 -3.12 22.83
CA ILE A 325 -23.87 -2.83 24.24
C ILE A 325 -25.36 -3.03 24.58
N ARG A 326 -26.26 -2.84 23.61
CA ARG A 326 -27.71 -3.01 23.77
C ARG A 326 -28.17 -4.48 23.71
N THR A 327 -27.55 -5.27 22.84
CA THR A 327 -28.01 -6.63 22.50
C THR A 327 -27.25 -7.73 23.25
N HIS A 328 -26.11 -7.41 23.85
CA HIS A 328 -25.30 -8.39 24.55
C HIS A 328 -25.94 -8.77 25.90
N SER A 329 -26.29 -10.05 26.08
CA SER A 329 -27.05 -10.55 27.24
C SER A 329 -26.37 -10.34 28.60
N LYS A 330 -25.03 -10.26 28.59
CA LYS A 330 -24.18 -10.02 29.78
C LYS A 330 -23.80 -8.55 30.01
N VAL A 331 -24.23 -7.62 29.14
CA VAL A 331 -23.91 -6.20 29.28
C VAL A 331 -25.15 -5.46 29.77
N THR A 332 -24.98 -4.63 30.79
CA THR A 332 -26.01 -3.68 31.24
C THR A 332 -25.41 -2.29 31.35
N TYR A 333 -26.25 -1.27 31.32
CA TYR A 333 -25.81 0.11 31.46
C TYR A 333 -26.87 0.99 32.15
N GLU A 334 -26.41 2.03 32.84
CA GLU A 334 -27.25 2.95 33.62
C GLU A 334 -26.79 4.41 33.44
N PRO A 335 -27.69 5.35 33.15
CA PRO A 335 -29.14 5.18 33.00
C PRO A 335 -29.53 4.47 31.69
N LYS A 336 -30.72 3.84 31.66
CA LYS A 336 -31.21 3.06 30.50
C LYS A 336 -31.46 3.90 29.23
N ASN A 337 -31.83 5.17 29.41
CA ASN A 337 -32.02 6.15 28.34
C ASN A 337 -31.10 7.34 28.59
N PRO A 338 -29.82 7.27 28.17
CA PRO A 338 -28.88 8.37 28.33
C PRO A 338 -29.03 9.35 27.15
N ASP A 339 -30.21 9.99 27.06
CA ASP A 339 -30.52 10.96 25.99
C ASP A 339 -29.51 12.13 26.02
N ASP A 340 -29.11 12.62 24.85
CA ASP A 340 -28.06 13.63 24.63
C ASP A 340 -26.74 13.37 25.39
N PHE A 341 -26.36 12.10 25.59
CA PHE A 341 -25.06 11.76 26.13
C PHE A 341 -23.99 11.80 25.05
N TYR A 342 -22.97 12.62 25.27
CA TYR A 342 -21.76 12.70 24.44
C TYR A 342 -20.54 12.40 25.29
N LEU A 343 -19.74 11.41 24.91
CA LEU A 343 -18.61 10.95 25.69
C LEU A 343 -17.53 12.04 25.80
N LEU A 344 -17.16 12.41 27.03
CA LEU A 344 -16.07 13.34 27.31
C LEU A 344 -14.83 12.59 27.79
N ALA A 345 -15.01 11.66 28.71
CA ALA A 345 -13.93 10.91 29.32
C ALA A 345 -14.37 9.50 29.75
N VAL A 346 -13.43 8.57 29.66
CA VAL A 346 -13.58 7.19 30.14
C VAL A 346 -12.91 7.09 31.51
N GLY A 347 -13.66 6.68 32.53
CA GLY A 347 -13.15 6.48 33.88
C GLY A 347 -12.46 5.13 34.06
N ASN A 348 -11.87 4.93 35.23
CA ASN A 348 -11.21 3.67 35.58
C ASN A 348 -12.22 2.53 35.75
N ILE A 349 -11.76 1.31 35.43
CA ILE A 349 -12.49 0.06 35.69
C ILE A 349 -12.58 -0.16 37.20
N LYS A 350 -13.78 -0.49 37.70
CA LYS A 350 -14.07 -0.74 39.12
C LYS A 350 -14.94 -1.99 39.27
N PRO A 351 -14.95 -2.66 40.43
CA PRO A 351 -15.97 -3.68 40.73
C PRO A 351 -17.39 -3.15 40.51
N ALA A 352 -18.30 -4.00 40.05
CA ALA A 352 -19.69 -3.63 39.86
C ALA A 352 -20.37 -3.28 41.20
N PRO A 353 -21.40 -2.40 41.22
CA PRO A 353 -22.18 -2.12 42.41
C PRO A 353 -22.87 -3.38 42.95
N LEU A 354 -23.12 -3.44 44.27
CA LEU A 354 -23.75 -4.57 44.98
C LEU A 354 -25.13 -4.99 44.41
N PHE A 355 -25.82 -4.09 43.69
CA PHE A 355 -27.14 -4.32 43.09
C PHE A 355 -27.09 -4.81 41.63
N ALA A 356 -25.91 -5.07 41.08
CA ALA A 356 -25.77 -5.61 39.73
C ALA A 356 -26.38 -7.02 39.63
N LYS A 357 -26.88 -7.37 38.43
CA LYS A 357 -27.43 -8.70 38.13
C LYS A 357 -26.43 -9.78 38.55
N LYS A 358 -26.85 -10.75 39.39
CA LYS A 358 -25.99 -11.89 39.74
C LYS A 358 -25.74 -12.73 38.48
N LEU A 359 -24.48 -12.85 38.10
CA LEU A 359 -23.95 -13.73 37.08
C LEU A 359 -22.94 -14.66 37.76
N ASP A 360 -22.65 -15.82 37.15
CA ASP A 360 -21.68 -16.81 37.68
C ASP A 360 -20.21 -16.32 37.60
N GLU A 361 -19.98 -15.10 37.14
CA GLU A 361 -18.68 -14.49 36.93
C GLU A 361 -18.63 -13.05 37.51
N PRO A 362 -17.46 -12.58 37.98
CA PRO A 362 -17.33 -11.26 38.60
C PRO A 362 -17.61 -10.15 37.59
N LEU A 363 -18.52 -9.26 37.96
CA LEU A 363 -18.87 -8.09 37.15
C LEU A 363 -17.99 -6.90 37.50
N LEU A 364 -17.52 -6.23 36.46
CA LEU A 364 -16.84 -4.95 36.54
C LEU A 364 -17.74 -3.86 35.96
N SER A 365 -17.39 -2.62 36.25
CA SER A 365 -18.04 -1.45 35.69
C SER A 365 -17.03 -0.42 35.22
N ILE A 366 -17.40 0.27 34.14
CA ILE A 366 -16.66 1.42 33.63
C ILE A 366 -17.60 2.63 33.61
N LEU A 367 -17.14 3.74 34.19
CA LEU A 367 -17.91 4.98 34.26
C LEU A 367 -17.50 5.91 33.12
N LEU A 368 -18.44 6.21 32.25
CA LEU A 368 -18.31 7.18 31.18
C LEU A 368 -18.82 8.53 31.65
N LYS A 369 -17.98 9.56 31.55
CA LYS A 369 -18.37 10.94 31.82
C LYS A 369 -18.75 11.61 30.52
N GLY A 370 -19.92 12.22 30.47
CA GLY A 370 -20.42 12.95 29.32
C GLY A 370 -20.40 14.46 29.53
N LYS A 371 -20.78 15.20 28.48
CA LYS A 371 -21.07 16.64 28.56
C LYS A 371 -22.17 16.92 29.60
N ASN A 372 -22.24 18.17 30.08
CA ASN A 372 -23.26 18.64 31.03
C ASN A 372 -23.34 17.82 32.33
N LYS A 373 -22.19 17.33 32.81
CA LYS A 373 -22.08 16.48 34.02
C LYS A 373 -22.89 15.18 33.96
N LYS A 374 -23.36 14.76 32.77
CA LYS A 374 -24.00 13.46 32.58
C LYS A 374 -22.98 12.35 32.82
N SER A 375 -23.45 11.22 33.32
CA SER A 375 -22.62 10.04 33.51
C SER A 375 -23.39 8.79 33.14
N LEU A 376 -22.69 7.84 32.54
CA LEU A 376 -23.22 6.57 32.09
C LEU A 376 -22.28 5.48 32.57
N ARG A 377 -22.81 4.47 33.25
CA ARG A 377 -22.05 3.31 33.70
C ARG A 377 -22.37 2.13 32.81
N ILE A 378 -21.35 1.44 32.31
CA ILE A 378 -21.49 0.14 31.68
C ILE A 378 -21.01 -0.92 32.68
N ILE A 379 -21.76 -2.02 32.81
CA ILE A 379 -21.48 -3.14 33.70
C ILE A 379 -21.48 -4.41 32.86
N ALA A 380 -20.41 -5.19 32.94
CA ALA A 380 -20.25 -6.44 32.20
C ALA A 380 -19.15 -7.31 32.86
N PRO A 381 -18.99 -8.57 32.42
CA PRO A 381 -17.84 -9.39 32.78
C PRO A 381 -16.51 -8.70 32.47
N LYS A 382 -15.46 -9.12 33.17
CA LYS A 382 -14.12 -8.51 33.14
C LYS A 382 -13.62 -8.29 31.71
N GLU A 383 -13.71 -9.30 30.86
CA GLU A 383 -13.13 -9.29 29.51
C GLU A 383 -13.82 -8.28 28.60
N ILE A 384 -15.14 -8.15 28.72
CA ILE A 384 -15.92 -7.16 27.97
C ILE A 384 -15.59 -5.75 28.46
N ILE A 385 -15.47 -5.54 29.77
CA ILE A 385 -15.11 -4.23 30.32
C ILE A 385 -13.67 -3.83 29.96
N GLU A 386 -12.73 -4.76 29.96
CA GLU A 386 -11.34 -4.51 29.52
C GLU A 386 -11.28 -4.15 28.03
N TYR A 387 -11.98 -4.90 27.18
CA TYR A 387 -12.13 -4.61 25.74
C TYR A 387 -12.73 -3.21 25.51
N LEU A 388 -13.88 -2.93 26.13
CA LEU A 388 -14.54 -1.62 26.03
C LEU A 388 -13.64 -0.50 26.55
N GLY A 389 -12.91 -0.73 27.64
CA GLY A 389 -11.97 0.24 28.22
C GLY A 389 -10.88 0.69 27.24
N LYS A 390 -10.34 -0.23 26.43
CA LYS A 390 -9.36 0.08 25.37
C LYS A 390 -9.98 0.97 24.27
N ILE A 391 -11.19 0.64 23.85
CA ILE A 391 -11.80 1.18 22.63
C ILE A 391 -12.54 2.49 22.85
N LEU A 392 -13.21 2.64 23.99
CA LEU A 392 -14.05 3.81 24.29
C LEU A 392 -13.27 5.13 24.25
N SER A 393 -11.95 5.08 24.43
CA SER A 393 -11.07 6.25 24.28
C SER A 393 -11.15 6.89 22.87
N GLY A 394 -11.34 6.08 21.83
CA GLY A 394 -11.53 6.52 20.44
C GLY A 394 -12.92 7.08 20.12
N TYR A 395 -13.87 6.94 21.05
CA TYR A 395 -15.25 7.45 20.91
C TYR A 395 -15.46 8.79 21.65
N LYS A 396 -14.38 9.44 22.11
CA LYS A 396 -14.49 10.79 22.70
C LYS A 396 -15.15 11.76 21.71
N GLY A 397 -16.11 12.52 22.22
CA GLY A 397 -16.94 13.44 21.43
C GLY A 397 -18.14 12.78 20.75
N LYS A 398 -18.22 11.44 20.69
CA LYS A 398 -19.32 10.73 20.02
C LYS A 398 -20.58 10.63 20.89
N PRO A 399 -21.77 10.66 20.27
CA PRO A 399 -23.03 10.46 20.98
C PRO A 399 -23.20 9.00 21.41
N TRP A 400 -24.08 8.77 22.39
CA TRP A 400 -24.42 7.42 22.84
C TRP A 400 -24.93 6.51 21.73
N ASP A 401 -25.63 7.06 20.73
CA ASP A 401 -26.15 6.29 19.60
C ASP A 401 -25.05 5.64 18.76
N GLU A 402 -23.86 6.24 18.69
CA GLU A 402 -22.69 5.60 18.07
C GLU A 402 -21.99 4.64 19.05
N ILE A 403 -21.89 5.02 20.33
CA ILE A 403 -21.18 4.22 21.35
C ILE A 403 -21.88 2.89 21.60
N LYS A 404 -23.21 2.87 21.66
CA LYS A 404 -23.99 1.66 21.95
C LYS A 404 -23.86 0.59 20.86
N GLU A 405 -23.44 0.99 19.66
CA GLU A 405 -23.23 0.15 18.48
C GLU A 405 -21.79 -0.40 18.38
N ILE A 406 -20.92 -0.16 19.38
CA ILE A 406 -19.59 -0.79 19.45
C ILE A 406 -19.76 -2.32 19.39
N PRO A 407 -19.10 -3.00 18.43
CA PRO A 407 -19.22 -4.44 18.26
C PRO A 407 -18.53 -5.20 19.40
N ILE A 408 -19.24 -6.17 19.97
CA ILE A 408 -18.76 -7.05 21.04
C ILE A 408 -18.99 -8.49 20.57
N ALA A 409 -18.02 -9.38 20.77
CA ALA A 409 -18.24 -10.81 20.52
C ALA A 409 -19.34 -11.36 21.44
N LYS A 410 -20.13 -12.34 20.97
CA LYS A 410 -21.19 -12.97 21.77
C LYS A 410 -20.69 -13.63 23.07
N ASP A 411 -19.43 -14.07 23.09
CA ASP A 411 -18.74 -14.65 24.23
C ASP A 411 -17.20 -14.63 24.04
N LEU A 412 -16.47 -14.85 25.12
CA LEU A 412 -15.00 -14.85 25.14
C LEU A 412 -14.40 -15.96 24.27
N HIS A 413 -15.03 -17.13 24.24
CA HIS A 413 -14.55 -18.26 23.45
C HIS A 413 -14.54 -17.92 21.95
N THR A 414 -15.60 -17.28 21.47
CA THR A 414 -15.75 -16.82 20.08
C THR A 414 -14.66 -15.81 19.72
N PHE A 415 -14.41 -14.84 20.60
CA PHE A 415 -13.33 -13.86 20.41
C PHE A 415 -11.95 -14.53 20.35
N ILE A 416 -11.62 -15.38 21.32
CA ILE A 416 -10.33 -16.09 21.39
C ILE A 416 -10.15 -17.02 20.18
N SER A 417 -11.20 -17.75 19.81
CA SER A 417 -11.21 -18.65 18.65
C SER A 417 -10.88 -17.88 17.37
N LYS A 418 -11.59 -16.77 17.11
CA LYS A 418 -11.35 -15.96 15.90
C LYS A 418 -9.97 -15.32 15.89
N LYS A 419 -9.50 -14.82 17.05
CA LYS A 419 -8.14 -14.29 17.19
C LYS A 419 -7.09 -15.34 16.85
N LYS A 420 -7.23 -16.55 17.40
CA LYS A 420 -6.31 -17.67 17.13
C LYS A 420 -6.35 -18.09 15.67
N GLU A 421 -7.55 -18.18 15.07
CA GLU A 421 -7.75 -18.49 13.66
C GLU A 421 -6.98 -17.51 12.77
N VAL A 422 -7.23 -16.20 12.93
CA VAL A 422 -6.58 -15.14 12.16
C VAL A 422 -5.06 -15.19 12.32
N SER A 423 -4.55 -15.18 13.55
CA SER A 423 -3.10 -15.23 13.81
C SER A 423 -2.45 -16.49 13.21
N SER A 424 -3.09 -17.65 13.34
CA SER A 424 -2.56 -18.91 12.81
C SER A 424 -2.49 -18.91 11.29
N LYS A 425 -3.52 -18.38 10.63
CA LYS A 425 -3.62 -18.35 9.17
C LYS A 425 -2.66 -17.35 8.56
N VAL A 426 -2.53 -16.16 9.14
CA VAL A 426 -1.52 -15.16 8.75
C VAL A 426 -0.11 -15.72 8.89
N LYS A 427 0.21 -16.36 10.03
CA LYS A 427 1.51 -16.99 10.24
C LYS A 427 1.78 -18.10 9.21
N SER A 428 0.79 -18.93 8.91
CA SER A 428 0.90 -19.99 7.90
C SER A 428 1.19 -19.42 6.51
N LEU A 429 0.43 -18.41 6.07
CA LEU A 429 0.60 -17.77 4.77
C LEU A 429 1.98 -17.12 4.63
N LEU A 430 2.42 -16.37 5.65
CA LEU A 430 3.74 -15.75 5.66
C LEU A 430 4.87 -16.79 5.63
N THR A 431 4.72 -17.89 6.36
CA THR A 431 5.70 -18.99 6.33
C THR A 431 5.82 -19.60 4.93
N GLU A 432 4.69 -19.83 4.25
CA GLU A 432 4.67 -20.37 2.90
C GLU A 432 5.28 -19.40 1.88
N ILE A 433 4.93 -18.11 1.98
CA ILE A 433 5.52 -17.03 1.16
C ILE A 433 7.04 -16.97 1.34
N GLN A 434 7.54 -16.99 2.58
CA GLN A 434 8.97 -16.97 2.86
C GLN A 434 9.70 -18.19 2.31
N LYS A 435 9.07 -19.37 2.38
CA LYS A 435 9.61 -20.60 1.80
C LYS A 435 9.76 -20.47 0.29
N ILE A 436 8.72 -20.01 -0.41
CA ILE A 436 8.76 -19.81 -1.87
C ILE A 436 9.78 -18.72 -2.23
N GLN A 437 9.85 -17.62 -1.49
CA GLN A 437 10.84 -16.57 -1.74
C GLN A 437 12.27 -17.12 -1.57
N THR A 438 12.51 -17.96 -0.57
CA THR A 438 13.81 -18.64 -0.37
C THR A 438 14.14 -19.58 -1.54
N GLU A 439 13.13 -20.23 -2.14
CA GLU A 439 13.30 -21.05 -3.36
C GLU A 439 13.66 -20.16 -4.56
N ILE A 440 12.96 -19.04 -4.76
CA ILE A 440 13.27 -18.05 -5.80
C ILE A 440 14.71 -17.54 -5.63
N ASP A 441 15.09 -17.08 -4.45
CA ASP A 441 16.44 -16.57 -4.19
C ASP A 441 17.52 -17.62 -4.52
N LYS A 442 17.30 -18.89 -4.17
CA LYS A 442 18.22 -19.99 -4.51
C LYS A 442 18.35 -20.18 -6.03
N ILE A 443 17.25 -20.13 -6.77
CA ILE A 443 17.26 -20.24 -8.23
C ILE A 443 18.04 -19.07 -8.82
N VAL A 444 17.76 -17.83 -8.37
CA VAL A 444 18.43 -16.63 -8.88
C VAL A 444 19.93 -16.66 -8.57
N TYR A 445 20.33 -17.06 -7.36
CA TYR A 445 21.75 -17.24 -7.06
C TYR A 445 22.42 -18.26 -7.98
N ASN A 446 21.78 -19.39 -8.27
CA ASN A 446 22.34 -20.41 -9.18
C ASN A 446 22.46 -19.86 -10.61
N LEU A 447 21.42 -19.17 -11.07
CA LEU A 447 21.32 -18.61 -12.41
C LEU A 447 22.42 -17.56 -12.70
N TYR A 448 22.85 -16.82 -11.68
CA TYR A 448 23.96 -15.85 -11.75
C TYR A 448 25.30 -16.44 -11.27
N GLY A 449 25.38 -17.75 -11.03
CA GLY A 449 26.62 -18.44 -10.63
C GLY A 449 27.14 -18.08 -9.23
N ILE A 450 26.28 -17.58 -8.34
CA ILE A 450 26.64 -17.09 -7.00
C ILE A 450 26.89 -18.26 -6.03
N THR A 451 28.10 -18.29 -5.48
CA THR A 451 28.61 -19.29 -4.55
C THR A 451 28.03 -19.14 -3.14
N LYS A 452 28.12 -20.19 -2.32
CA LYS A 452 27.65 -20.14 -0.92
C LYS A 452 28.34 -19.05 -0.09
N LYS A 453 29.62 -18.75 -0.36
CA LYS A 453 30.37 -17.69 0.34
C LYS A 453 29.83 -16.31 -0.02
N GLU A 454 29.62 -16.06 -1.31
CA GLU A 454 29.04 -14.81 -1.82
C GLU A 454 27.61 -14.60 -1.29
N ARG A 455 26.78 -15.66 -1.24
CA ARG A 455 25.43 -15.60 -0.64
C ARG A 455 25.44 -15.07 0.78
N ARG A 456 26.37 -15.55 1.63
CA ARG A 456 26.48 -15.08 3.02
C ARG A 456 26.82 -13.59 3.11
N ILE A 457 27.64 -13.09 2.18
CA ILE A 457 27.98 -11.66 2.13
C ILE A 457 26.74 -10.86 1.72
N ILE A 458 26.05 -11.29 0.67
CA ILE A 458 24.83 -10.65 0.18
C ILE A 458 23.77 -10.57 1.28
N GLU A 459 23.46 -11.71 1.92
CA GLU A 459 22.43 -11.78 2.95
C GLU A 459 22.79 -10.96 4.19
N LYS A 460 24.06 -10.99 4.61
CA LYS A 460 24.53 -10.15 5.72
C LYS A 460 24.34 -8.66 5.41
N THR A 461 24.72 -8.22 4.21
CA THR A 461 24.60 -6.81 3.81
C THR A 461 23.16 -6.34 3.68
N LEU A 462 22.20 -7.21 3.36
CA LEU A 462 20.79 -6.85 3.29
C LEU A 462 20.12 -6.83 4.67
N SER A 463 20.74 -7.41 5.70
CA SER A 463 20.25 -7.41 7.09
C SER A 463 20.85 -6.28 7.93
N GLU A 464 21.85 -5.56 7.42
CA GLU A 464 22.47 -4.37 8.00
C GLU A 464 21.86 -3.10 7.40
#